data_AF-A0AAT9J430-F1
#
_entry.id   AF-A0AAT9J430-F1
#
_cell.length_a   1.000
_cell.length_b   1.000
_cell.length_c   1.000
_cell.angle_alpha   90.00
_cell.angle_beta   90.00
_cell.angle_gamma   90.00
#
_symmetry.space_group_name_H-M   'P 1'
#
loop_
_entity.id
_entity.type
_entity.pdbx_description
1 polymer ?
#
loop_
_entity_poly.entity_id
_entity_poly.type
_entity_poly.pdbx_seq_one_letter_code
_entity_poly.pdbx_strand_id
1 'polypeptide(L)'
;MAPRCTAWAPAAPCLPPNQRWIGPRVITTIRIGRHSQSFKGGQRMKLASILIALAAHILPGNRSNWGEAMRQEFLLIKSNSESIDFAIGCLWTAVHQRINSMKLITSLGRWSVGSVTALYGVFFLIGGINAIAFLLGRPDYYHNLLLANGQVEAAADHFRAAPFIMLFNLGMGLFNISAAVFLINWRPKLFAVACSGVAVIATTLTVFGLASGEKTWSIFAWAWPFVPLALLAGAAYVLRLLNNRRTTPHLLA
;
A
#
# COMPACT_ATOMS: atom_id res chain seq x y z
N MET A 1 1.98 17.03 -51.92
CA MET A 1 1.88 16.18 -50.70
C MET A 1 2.86 16.71 -49.68
N ALA A 2 2.37 17.37 -48.62
CA ALA A 2 3.22 17.93 -47.57
C ALA A 2 3.53 16.86 -46.51
N PRO A 3 4.77 16.79 -45.99
CA PRO A 3 5.13 15.85 -44.93
C PRO A 3 4.45 16.25 -43.62
N ARG A 4 3.70 15.32 -43.02
CA ARG A 4 3.16 15.46 -41.66
C ARG A 4 4.30 15.29 -40.66
N CYS A 5 4.66 16.35 -39.94
CA CYS A 5 5.48 16.26 -38.73
C CYS A 5 4.65 15.61 -37.60
N THR A 6 4.70 14.28 -37.49
CA THR A 6 4.13 13.51 -36.37
C THR A 6 5.23 13.00 -35.44
N ALA A 7 6.01 13.93 -34.88
CA ALA A 7 6.89 13.66 -33.76
C ALA A 7 6.72 14.80 -32.76
N TRP A 8 5.78 14.65 -31.84
CA TRP A 8 5.77 15.47 -30.63
C TRP A 8 7.04 15.10 -29.85
N ALA A 9 8.07 15.94 -29.97
CA ALA A 9 9.22 15.88 -29.09
C ALA A 9 8.71 15.98 -27.65
N PRO A 10 9.17 15.13 -26.72
CA PRO A 10 8.77 15.24 -25.32
C PRO A 10 9.15 16.65 -24.83
N ALA A 11 8.12 17.42 -24.46
CA ALA A 11 8.27 18.77 -23.96
C ALA A 11 9.23 18.78 -22.76
N ALA A 12 10.29 19.58 -22.92
CA ALA A 12 11.33 19.93 -21.97
C ALA A 12 12.19 18.77 -21.40
N PRO A 13 13.50 18.73 -21.68
CA PRO A 13 14.41 17.93 -20.88
C PRO A 13 14.29 18.34 -19.40
N CYS A 14 14.25 17.34 -18.52
CA CYS A 14 14.19 17.51 -17.08
C CYS A 14 15.21 18.58 -16.64
N LEU A 15 14.73 19.77 -16.27
CA LEU A 15 15.59 20.80 -15.66
C LEU A 15 16.33 20.16 -14.49
N PRO A 16 17.66 20.37 -14.38
CA PRO A 16 18.47 19.70 -13.38
C PRO A 16 17.94 19.98 -11.96
N PRO A 17 17.92 18.98 -11.06
CA PRO A 17 17.28 19.07 -9.74
C PRO A 17 17.86 20.14 -8.80
N ASN A 18 18.97 20.80 -9.17
CA ASN A 18 19.62 21.86 -8.41
C ASN A 18 19.28 23.29 -8.91
N GLN A 19 18.51 23.45 -9.99
CA GLN A 19 17.94 24.77 -10.26
C GLN A 19 16.70 24.95 -9.39
N ARG A 20 16.94 25.39 -8.15
CA ARG A 20 15.92 26.05 -7.33
C ARG A 20 15.36 27.15 -8.22
N TRP A 21 14.13 26.99 -8.70
CA TRP A 21 13.44 28.01 -9.48
C TRP A 21 13.38 29.25 -8.57
N ILE A 22 14.32 30.18 -8.76
CA ILE A 22 14.24 31.53 -8.20
C ILE A 22 13.23 32.22 -9.12
N GLY A 23 11.98 31.77 -9.02
CA GLY A 23 10.88 32.56 -9.54
C GLY A 23 10.97 33.93 -8.88
N PRO A 24 10.70 35.02 -9.61
CA PRO A 24 10.59 36.31 -8.98
C PRO A 24 9.62 36.14 -7.81
N ARG A 25 10.07 36.47 -6.59
CA ARG A 25 9.20 36.57 -5.40
C ARG A 25 8.23 37.71 -5.64
N VAL A 26 7.26 37.49 -6.52
CA VAL A 26 6.10 38.32 -6.66
C VAL A 26 5.25 37.95 -5.47
N ILE A 27 5.28 38.82 -4.46
CA ILE A 27 4.30 38.88 -3.40
C ILE A 27 2.97 39.22 -4.10
N THR A 28 2.28 38.20 -4.60
CA THR A 28 0.97 38.38 -5.21
C THR A 28 -0.06 38.40 -4.11
N THR A 29 -0.38 39.61 -3.64
CA THR A 29 -1.72 39.92 -3.17
C THR A 29 -2.67 39.59 -4.33
N ILE A 30 -3.28 38.39 -4.30
CA ILE A 30 -4.28 37.96 -5.28
C ILE A 30 -5.53 38.83 -5.07
N ARG A 31 -5.51 40.01 -5.69
CA ARG A 31 -6.73 40.77 -5.97
C ARG A 31 -7.36 40.08 -7.18
N ILE A 32 -8.42 39.31 -6.94
CA ILE A 32 -9.23 38.69 -8.01
C ILE A 32 -9.95 39.84 -8.74
N GLY A 33 -9.23 40.51 -9.64
CA GLY A 33 -9.77 41.46 -10.59
C GLY A 33 -10.57 40.70 -11.62
N ARG A 34 -11.90 40.69 -11.46
CA ARG A 34 -12.86 40.06 -12.37
C ARG A 34 -12.95 40.89 -13.66
N HIS A 35 -11.92 40.80 -14.52
CA HIS A 35 -11.92 41.45 -15.83
C HIS A 35 -12.84 40.67 -16.77
N SER A 36 -14.08 41.14 -16.91
CA SER A 36 -15.08 40.56 -17.81
C SER A 36 -14.90 41.11 -19.22
N GLN A 37 -14.00 40.51 -20.02
CA GLN A 37 -13.94 40.76 -21.46
C GLN A 37 -14.91 39.82 -22.20
N SER A 38 -15.84 40.42 -22.94
CA SER A 38 -16.87 39.76 -23.73
C SER A 38 -16.29 39.06 -24.96
N PHE A 39 -15.81 37.83 -24.79
CA PHE A 39 -15.23 36.99 -25.83
C PHE A 39 -16.29 36.11 -26.51
N LYS A 40 -16.80 36.51 -27.68
CA LYS A 40 -17.69 35.68 -28.53
C LYS A 40 -16.96 34.54 -29.25
N GLY A 41 -15.62 34.51 -29.26
CA GLY A 41 -14.81 33.34 -29.66
C GLY A 41 -14.63 32.28 -28.56
N GLY A 42 -15.41 32.37 -27.46
CA GLY A 42 -14.96 31.97 -26.13
C GLY A 42 -15.32 30.58 -25.62
N GLN A 43 -16.16 29.76 -26.29
CA GLN A 43 -16.55 28.46 -25.69
C GLN A 43 -15.41 27.43 -25.68
N ARG A 44 -14.67 27.31 -26.78
CA ARG A 44 -13.52 26.40 -26.88
C ARG A 44 -12.38 26.81 -25.93
N MET A 45 -12.09 28.10 -25.87
CA MET A 45 -11.07 28.64 -24.98
C MET A 45 -11.45 28.49 -23.50
N LYS A 46 -12.75 28.66 -23.16
CA LYS A 46 -13.27 28.35 -21.83
C LYS A 46 -13.10 26.87 -21.48
N LEU A 47 -13.47 25.96 -22.39
CA LEU A 47 -13.30 24.52 -22.18
C LEU A 47 -11.83 24.18 -21.93
N ALA A 48 -10.92 24.65 -22.79
CA ALA A 48 -9.49 24.40 -22.65
C ALA A 48 -8.93 24.95 -21.31
N SER A 49 -9.38 26.13 -20.89
CA SER A 49 -9.01 26.71 -19.60
C SER A 49 -9.48 25.87 -18.40
N ILE A 50 -10.69 25.30 -18.48
CA ILE A 50 -11.23 24.40 -17.45
C ILE A 50 -10.42 23.10 -17.42
N LEU A 51 -10.07 22.54 -18.58
CA LEU A 51 -9.25 21.33 -18.69
C LEU A 51 -7.85 21.54 -18.11
N ILE A 52 -7.19 22.66 -18.39
CA ILE A 52 -5.90 23.03 -17.78
C ILE A 52 -6.04 23.20 -16.27
N ALA A 53 -7.08 23.88 -15.79
CA ALA A 53 -7.33 24.04 -14.37
C ALA A 53 -7.54 22.69 -13.66
N LEU A 54 -8.29 21.78 -14.30
CA LEU A 54 -8.50 20.43 -13.83
C LEU A 54 -7.20 19.61 -13.83
N ALA A 55 -6.40 19.69 -14.90
CA ALA A 55 -5.10 19.02 -15.00
C ALA A 55 -4.15 19.48 -13.87
N ALA A 56 -4.08 20.80 -13.63
CA ALA A 56 -3.30 21.39 -12.55
C ALA A 56 -3.78 20.93 -11.16
N HIS A 57 -5.09 20.73 -10.99
CA HIS A 57 -5.67 20.24 -9.73
C HIS A 57 -5.47 18.73 -9.53
N ILE A 58 -5.41 17.94 -10.60
CA ILE A 58 -5.16 16.48 -10.55
C ILE A 58 -3.70 16.17 -10.21
N LEU A 59 -2.75 17.05 -10.55
CA LEU A 59 -1.33 16.85 -10.26
C LEU A 59 -1.08 16.69 -8.75
N PRO A 60 -0.15 15.79 -8.36
CA PRO A 60 0.25 15.67 -6.96
C PRO A 60 0.90 16.98 -6.46
N GLY A 61 0.72 17.29 -5.18
CA GLY A 61 1.14 18.59 -4.61
C GLY A 61 2.63 18.91 -4.77
N ASN A 62 3.50 17.89 -4.87
CA ASN A 62 4.93 18.07 -5.15
C ASN A 62 5.24 18.51 -6.59
N ARG A 63 4.25 18.54 -7.49
CA ARG A 63 4.35 19.00 -8.87
C ARG A 63 3.44 20.21 -9.17
N SER A 64 3.06 20.97 -8.14
CA SER A 64 2.30 22.21 -8.32
C SER A 64 2.97 23.18 -9.30
N ASN A 65 4.31 23.24 -9.30
CA ASN A 65 5.10 24.04 -10.24
C ASN A 65 4.86 23.66 -11.71
N TRP A 66 4.62 22.37 -12.01
CA TRP A 66 4.26 21.93 -13.36
C TRP A 66 2.86 22.41 -13.75
N GLY A 67 1.90 22.36 -12.82
CA GLY A 67 0.55 22.89 -13.05
C GLY A 67 0.56 24.39 -13.35
N GLU A 68 1.43 25.15 -12.68
CA GLU A 68 1.62 26.57 -12.97
C GLU A 68 2.31 26.79 -14.33
N ALA A 69 3.35 26.02 -14.67
CA ALA A 69 3.97 26.09 -15.99
C ALA A 69 2.98 25.78 -17.12
N MET A 70 2.12 24.75 -16.98
CA MET A 70 1.05 24.43 -17.93
C MET A 70 0.09 25.60 -18.12
N ARG A 71 -0.24 26.34 -17.04
CA ARG A 71 -1.10 27.53 -17.12
C ARG A 71 -0.41 28.67 -17.86
N GLN A 72 0.88 28.91 -17.59
CA GLN A 72 1.64 29.95 -18.27
C GLN A 72 1.80 29.64 -19.77
N GLU A 73 2.12 28.40 -20.13
CA GLU A 73 2.21 27.97 -21.54
C GLU A 73 0.86 28.08 -22.25
N PHE A 74 -0.23 27.71 -21.59
CA PHE A 74 -1.58 27.85 -22.15
C PHE A 74 -1.93 29.29 -22.52
N LEU A 75 -1.49 30.28 -21.73
CA LEU A 75 -1.72 31.70 -22.02
C LEU A 75 -1.00 32.19 -23.28
N LEU A 76 0.05 31.49 -23.73
CA LEU A 76 0.80 31.84 -24.94
C LEU A 76 0.15 31.30 -26.22
N ILE A 77 -0.77 30.33 -26.12
CA ILE A 77 -1.42 29.70 -27.27
C ILE A 77 -2.56 30.59 -27.78
N LYS A 78 -2.42 31.11 -29.00
CA LYS A 78 -3.42 32.01 -29.63
C LYS A 78 -4.53 31.25 -30.36
N SER A 79 -4.28 30.01 -30.78
CA SER A 79 -5.22 29.21 -31.57
C SER A 79 -6.20 28.41 -30.70
N ASN A 80 -7.49 28.46 -31.04
CA ASN A 80 -8.56 27.76 -30.31
C ASN A 80 -8.47 26.22 -30.43
N SER A 81 -7.95 25.69 -31.54
CA SER A 81 -7.80 24.24 -31.70
C SER A 81 -6.57 23.72 -30.96
N GLU A 82 -5.43 24.40 -31.12
CA GLU A 82 -4.18 24.04 -30.45
C GLU A 82 -4.32 24.11 -28.93
N SER A 83 -5.10 25.06 -28.42
CA SER A 83 -5.31 25.20 -26.97
C SER A 83 -6.09 24.03 -26.36
N ILE A 84 -7.05 23.46 -27.09
CA ILE A 84 -7.76 22.24 -26.67
C ILE A 84 -6.82 21.03 -26.72
N ASP A 85 -6.10 20.83 -27.83
CA ASP A 85 -5.19 19.69 -27.98
C ASP A 85 -4.10 19.71 -26.91
N PHE A 86 -3.54 20.89 -26.62
CA PHE A 86 -2.60 21.11 -25.52
C PHE A 86 -3.23 20.80 -24.16
N ALA A 87 -4.44 21.29 -23.88
CA ALA A 87 -5.12 21.05 -22.62
C ALA A 87 -5.44 19.56 -22.40
N ILE A 88 -5.83 18.84 -23.45
CA ILE A 88 -6.06 17.38 -23.40
C ILE A 88 -4.74 16.65 -23.13
N GLY A 89 -3.65 17.03 -23.80
CA GLY A 89 -2.32 16.46 -23.56
C GLY A 89 -1.85 16.66 -22.11
N CYS A 90 -2.06 17.86 -21.56
CA CYS A 90 -1.77 18.17 -20.16
C CYS A 90 -2.61 17.33 -19.20
N LEU A 91 -3.93 17.23 -19.44
CA LEU A 91 -4.85 16.44 -18.62
C LEU A 91 -4.49 14.95 -18.63
N TRP A 92 -4.22 14.38 -19.81
CA TRP A 92 -3.79 13.00 -19.96
C TRP A 92 -2.50 12.73 -19.18
N THR A 93 -1.51 13.61 -19.32
CA THR A 93 -0.22 13.50 -18.61
C THR A 93 -0.40 13.60 -17.10
N ALA A 94 -1.24 14.53 -16.61
CA ALA A 94 -1.55 14.67 -15.19
C ALA A 94 -2.24 13.42 -14.62
N VAL A 95 -3.21 12.87 -15.34
CA VAL A 95 -3.92 11.63 -14.97
C VAL A 95 -2.95 10.45 -14.94
N HIS A 96 -2.14 10.27 -15.98
CA HIS A 96 -1.16 9.20 -16.07
C HIS A 96 -0.14 9.29 -14.92
N GLN A 97 0.35 10.49 -14.62
CA GLN A 97 1.27 10.71 -13.51
C GLN A 97 0.64 10.39 -12.16
N ARG A 98 -0.61 10.82 -11.92
CA ARG A 98 -1.34 10.51 -10.68
C ARG A 98 -1.55 9.01 -10.51
N ILE A 99 -1.91 8.30 -11.58
CA ILE A 99 -2.05 6.84 -11.59
C ILE A 99 -0.73 6.18 -11.23
N ASN A 100 0.39 6.63 -11.80
CA ASN A 100 1.71 6.05 -11.53
C ASN A 100 2.17 6.29 -10.09
N SER A 101 2.01 7.51 -9.57
CA SER A 101 2.31 7.81 -8.16
C SER A 101 1.47 6.95 -7.21
N MET A 102 0.18 6.78 -7.51
CA MET A 102 -0.68 5.91 -6.71
C MET A 102 -0.31 4.43 -6.81
N LYS A 103 0.03 3.93 -8.01
CA LYS A 103 0.51 2.56 -8.21
C LYS A 103 1.76 2.31 -7.37
N LEU A 104 2.71 3.24 -7.37
CA LEU A 104 3.94 3.15 -6.58
C LEU A 104 3.64 3.09 -5.08
N ILE A 105 2.81 4.00 -4.55
CA ILE A 105 2.44 3.99 -3.12
C ILE A 105 1.74 2.69 -2.75
N THR A 106 0.79 2.21 -3.56
CA THR A 106 0.10 0.94 -3.29
C THR A 106 1.02 -0.26 -3.41
N SER A 107 1.98 -0.25 -4.34
CA SER A 107 2.98 -1.30 -4.49
C SER A 107 3.89 -1.34 -3.26
N LEU A 108 4.43 -0.18 -2.84
CA LEU A 108 5.27 -0.06 -1.66
C LEU A 108 4.52 -0.52 -0.40
N GLY A 109 3.26 -0.13 -0.24
CA GLY A 109 2.42 -0.60 0.87
C GLY A 109 2.24 -2.12 0.90
N ARG A 110 2.00 -2.75 -0.26
CA ARG A 110 1.90 -4.22 -0.36
C ARG A 110 3.21 -4.91 -0.03
N TRP A 111 4.32 -4.40 -0.55
CA TRP A 111 5.66 -4.92 -0.25
C TRP A 111 6.01 -4.79 1.23
N SER A 112 5.71 -3.64 1.83
CA SER A 112 5.95 -3.41 3.27
C SER A 112 5.15 -4.38 4.13
N VAL A 113 3.83 -4.46 3.94
CA VAL A 113 2.97 -5.35 4.74
C VAL A 113 3.33 -6.81 4.47
N GLY A 114 3.50 -7.20 3.21
CA GLY A 114 3.90 -8.55 2.83
C GLY A 114 5.24 -8.97 3.43
N SER A 115 6.23 -8.07 3.48
CA SER A 115 7.54 -8.36 4.09
C SER A 115 7.44 -8.61 5.58
N VAL A 116 6.69 -7.78 6.31
CA VAL A 116 6.45 -8.00 7.75
C VAL A 116 5.75 -9.34 7.97
N THR A 117 4.69 -9.64 7.21
CA THR A 117 3.98 -10.93 7.31
C THR A 117 4.88 -12.12 6.98
N ALA A 118 5.78 -11.99 6.01
CA ALA A 118 6.75 -13.03 5.68
C ALA A 118 7.74 -13.27 6.84
N LEU A 119 8.24 -12.22 7.48
CA LEU A 119 9.11 -12.34 8.66
C LEU A 119 8.42 -13.07 9.81
N TYR A 120 7.13 -12.77 10.06
CA TYR A 120 6.32 -13.53 11.01
C TYR A 120 6.21 -15.01 10.61
N GLY A 121 5.96 -15.28 9.33
CA GLY A 121 5.92 -16.64 8.82
C GLY A 121 7.22 -17.41 9.03
N VAL A 122 8.37 -16.77 8.77
CA VAL A 122 9.70 -17.35 9.02
C VAL A 122 9.92 -17.61 10.51
N PHE A 123 9.54 -16.68 11.39
CA PHE A 123 9.63 -16.87 12.83
C PHE A 123 8.86 -18.12 13.30
N PHE A 124 7.63 -18.30 12.82
CA PHE A 124 6.84 -19.50 13.11
C PHE A 124 7.47 -20.78 12.54
N LEU A 125 8.00 -20.74 11.31
CA LEU A 125 8.70 -21.90 10.74
C LEU A 125 9.93 -22.30 11.56
N ILE A 126 10.72 -21.34 12.05
CA ILE A 126 11.85 -21.61 12.95
C ILE A 126 11.36 -22.31 14.23
N GLY A 127 10.28 -21.82 14.83
CA GLY A 127 9.65 -22.48 15.97
C GLY A 127 9.20 -23.92 15.66
N GLY A 128 8.65 -24.15 14.47
CA GLY A 128 8.27 -25.49 13.99
C GLY A 128 9.46 -26.42 13.82
N ILE A 129 10.55 -25.93 13.22
CA ILE A 129 11.81 -26.68 13.05
C ILE A 129 12.43 -27.02 14.41
N ASN A 130 12.42 -26.08 15.36
CA ASN A 130 12.91 -26.32 16.71
C ASN A 130 12.07 -27.39 17.43
N ALA A 131 10.74 -27.36 17.27
CA ALA A 131 9.86 -28.39 17.81
C ALA A 131 10.10 -29.78 17.18
N ILE A 132 10.36 -29.85 15.86
CA ILE A 132 10.80 -31.10 15.20
C ILE A 132 12.11 -31.59 15.82
N ALA A 133 13.11 -30.71 15.94
CA ALA A 133 14.41 -31.07 16.51
C ALA A 133 14.27 -31.59 17.94
N PHE A 134 13.41 -30.97 18.74
CA PHE A 134 13.08 -31.42 20.10
C PHE A 134 12.45 -32.82 20.12
N LEU A 135 11.48 -33.08 19.25
CA LEU A 135 10.88 -34.42 19.10
C LEU A 135 11.89 -35.49 18.65
N LEU A 136 12.93 -35.10 17.93
CA LEU A 136 14.06 -35.95 17.55
C LEU A 136 15.11 -36.12 18.65
N GLY A 137 14.82 -35.65 19.87
CA GLY A 137 15.68 -35.79 21.04
C GLY A 137 16.76 -34.71 21.17
N ARG A 138 16.73 -33.63 20.37
CA ARG A 138 17.61 -32.49 20.64
C ARG A 138 17.14 -31.75 21.90
N PRO A 139 18.07 -31.28 22.74
CA PRO A 139 17.71 -30.50 23.92
C PRO A 139 17.03 -29.20 23.50
N ASP A 140 15.82 -28.96 24.02
CA ASP A 140 15.12 -27.68 23.90
C ASP A 140 15.44 -26.79 25.13
N TYR A 141 15.66 -25.50 24.89
CA TYR A 141 16.02 -24.55 25.94
C TYR A 141 14.92 -24.41 27.00
N TYR A 142 13.66 -24.36 26.58
CA TYR A 142 12.53 -24.18 27.49
C TYR A 142 12.27 -25.44 28.31
N HIS A 143 12.33 -26.62 27.68
CA HIS A 143 12.24 -27.90 28.40
C HIS A 143 13.34 -28.03 29.47
N ASN A 144 14.59 -27.71 29.14
CA ASN A 144 15.70 -27.74 30.09
C ASN A 144 15.53 -26.71 31.22
N LEU A 145 14.99 -25.53 30.92
CA LEU A 145 14.70 -24.50 31.92
C LEU A 145 13.64 -24.97 32.93
N LEU A 146 12.60 -25.66 32.47
CA LEU A 146 11.57 -26.25 33.35
C LEU A 146 12.17 -27.31 34.27
N LEU A 147 13.02 -28.20 33.73
CA LEU A 147 13.73 -29.19 34.53
C LEU A 147 14.68 -28.56 35.56
N ALA A 148 15.43 -27.52 35.15
CA ALA A 148 16.34 -26.79 36.04
C ALA A 148 15.61 -26.10 37.20
N ASN A 149 14.36 -25.67 36.99
CA ASN A 149 13.50 -25.08 38.01
C ASN A 149 12.70 -26.12 38.82
N GLY A 150 12.96 -27.41 38.65
CA GLY A 150 12.27 -28.49 39.37
C GLY A 150 10.82 -28.74 38.91
N GLN A 151 10.40 -28.17 37.77
CA GLN A 151 9.03 -28.29 37.25
C GLN A 151 8.88 -29.51 36.33
N VAL A 152 9.06 -30.70 36.91
CA VAL A 152 9.09 -31.96 36.14
C VAL A 152 7.76 -32.27 35.44
N GLU A 153 6.64 -31.99 36.09
CA GLU A 153 5.30 -32.18 35.51
C GLU A 153 5.08 -31.28 34.29
N ALA A 154 5.39 -29.98 34.41
CA ALA A 154 5.29 -29.03 33.32
C ALA A 154 6.22 -29.39 32.14
N ALA A 155 7.41 -29.93 32.42
CA ALA A 155 8.34 -30.40 31.39
C ALA A 155 7.78 -31.61 30.63
N ALA A 156 7.13 -32.54 31.33
CA ALA A 156 6.46 -33.70 30.73
C ALA A 156 5.26 -33.29 29.87
N ASP A 157 4.44 -32.35 30.35
CA ASP A 157 3.30 -31.83 29.58
C ASP A 157 3.75 -31.03 28.36
N HIS A 158 4.83 -30.25 28.47
CA HIS A 158 5.44 -29.59 27.33
C HIS A 158 5.90 -30.60 26.26
N PHE A 159 6.52 -31.72 26.66
CA PHE A 159 6.90 -32.78 25.73
C PHE A 159 5.69 -33.44 25.05
N ARG A 160 4.61 -33.70 25.79
CA ARG A 160 3.35 -34.23 25.24
C ARG A 160 2.70 -33.26 24.25
N ALA A 161 2.79 -31.95 24.50
CA ALA A 161 2.25 -30.91 23.63
C ALA A 161 3.12 -30.62 22.39
N ALA A 162 4.38 -31.05 22.37
CA ALA A 162 5.33 -30.73 21.30
C ALA A 162 4.86 -31.05 19.87
N PRO A 163 4.18 -32.18 19.58
CA PRO A 163 3.64 -32.45 18.23
C PRO A 163 2.60 -31.43 17.79
N PHE A 164 1.75 -30.97 18.73
CA PHE A 164 0.74 -29.96 18.45
C PHE A 164 1.38 -28.58 18.23
N ILE A 165 2.35 -28.21 19.06
CA ILE A 165 3.14 -26.98 18.92
C ILE A 165 3.86 -26.97 17.57
N MET A 166 4.44 -28.11 17.16
CA MET A 166 5.06 -28.28 15.85
C MET A 166 4.07 -28.03 14.71
N LEU A 167 2.93 -28.73 14.68
CA LEU A 167 1.92 -28.58 13.64
C LEU A 167 1.37 -27.16 13.56
N PHE A 168 1.13 -26.55 14.72
CA PHE A 168 0.68 -25.16 14.83
C PHE A 168 1.69 -24.20 14.20
N ASN A 169 2.96 -24.28 14.61
CA ASN A 169 4.01 -23.39 14.13
C ASN A 169 4.27 -23.55 12.62
N LEU A 170 4.29 -24.79 12.12
CA LEU A 170 4.45 -25.04 10.68
C LEU A 170 3.26 -24.50 9.88
N GLY A 171 2.03 -24.78 10.33
CA GLY A 171 0.82 -24.28 9.69
C GLY A 171 0.77 -22.75 9.66
N MET A 172 0.97 -22.10 10.80
CA MET A 172 1.04 -20.64 10.91
C MET A 172 2.12 -20.06 10.00
N GLY A 173 3.31 -20.67 9.97
CA GLY A 173 4.42 -20.24 9.13
C GLY A 173 4.08 -20.29 7.64
N LEU A 174 3.58 -21.43 7.17
CA LEU A 174 3.22 -21.64 5.76
C LEU A 174 2.08 -20.72 5.31
N PHE A 175 1.04 -20.55 6.12
CA PHE A 175 -0.08 -19.68 5.77
C PHE A 175 0.32 -18.19 5.77
N ASN A 176 1.17 -17.74 6.70
CA ASN A 176 1.68 -16.36 6.69
C ASN A 176 2.58 -16.09 5.47
N ILE A 177 3.49 -17.00 5.12
CA ILE A 177 4.31 -16.85 3.90
C ILE A 177 3.43 -16.83 2.65
N SER A 178 2.44 -17.72 2.58
CA SER A 178 1.48 -17.75 1.47
C SER A 178 0.69 -16.45 1.37
N ALA A 179 0.20 -15.92 2.51
CA ALA A 179 -0.49 -14.64 2.58
C ALA A 179 0.42 -13.49 2.10
N ALA A 180 1.68 -13.45 2.53
CA ALA A 180 2.65 -12.46 2.08
C ALA A 180 2.85 -12.50 0.55
N VAL A 181 3.09 -13.70 -0.01
CA VAL A 181 3.29 -13.91 -1.45
C VAL A 181 2.05 -13.48 -2.25
N PHE A 182 0.85 -13.84 -1.79
CA PHE A 182 -0.39 -13.45 -2.46
C PHE A 182 -0.70 -11.96 -2.33
N LEU A 183 -0.34 -11.32 -1.22
CA LEU A 183 -0.50 -9.89 -1.03
C LEU A 183 0.43 -9.08 -1.96
N ILE A 184 1.70 -9.47 -2.04
CA ILE A 184 2.69 -8.84 -2.92
C ILE A 184 2.27 -8.97 -4.39
N ASN A 185 1.82 -10.16 -4.80
CA ASN A 185 1.33 -10.44 -6.17
C ASN A 185 -0.11 -9.95 -6.43
N TRP A 186 -0.74 -9.30 -5.46
CA TRP A 186 -2.12 -8.81 -5.54
C TRP A 186 -3.16 -9.84 -5.99
N ARG A 187 -3.17 -11.00 -5.33
CA ARG A 187 -4.17 -12.06 -5.52
C ARG A 187 -5.14 -12.09 -4.32
N PRO A 188 -6.12 -11.18 -4.23
CA PRO A 188 -6.91 -10.96 -3.01
C PRO A 188 -7.72 -12.17 -2.57
N LYS A 189 -8.22 -12.99 -3.51
CA LYS A 189 -8.97 -14.22 -3.18
C LYS A 189 -8.08 -15.23 -2.46
N LEU A 190 -6.88 -15.48 -2.99
CA LEU A 190 -5.92 -16.42 -2.40
C LEU A 190 -5.35 -15.88 -1.08
N PHE A 191 -5.09 -14.57 -1.01
CA PHE A 191 -4.72 -13.90 0.23
C PHE A 191 -5.77 -14.10 1.33
N ALA A 192 -7.06 -13.92 1.01
CA ALA A 192 -8.14 -14.12 1.96
C ALA A 192 -8.21 -15.57 2.46
N VAL A 193 -8.07 -16.55 1.56
CA VAL A 193 -8.00 -17.98 1.94
C VAL A 193 -6.82 -18.24 2.88
N ALA A 194 -5.65 -17.69 2.59
CA ALA A 194 -4.48 -17.85 3.44
C ALA A 194 -4.69 -17.24 4.84
N CYS A 195 -5.25 -16.03 4.91
CA CYS A 195 -5.60 -15.38 6.18
C CYS A 195 -6.64 -16.18 6.98
N SER A 196 -7.65 -16.76 6.31
CA SER A 196 -8.61 -17.66 6.96
C SER A 196 -7.92 -18.89 7.54
N GLY A 197 -6.92 -19.45 6.85
CA GLY A 197 -6.10 -20.55 7.38
C GLY A 197 -5.38 -20.17 8.67
N VAL A 198 -4.73 -18.99 8.71
CA VAL A 198 -4.11 -18.45 9.94
C VAL A 198 -5.15 -18.31 11.06
N ALA A 199 -6.32 -17.74 10.76
CA ALA A 199 -7.38 -17.54 11.75
C ALA A 199 -7.94 -18.86 12.31
N VAL A 200 -8.16 -19.86 11.46
CA VAL A 200 -8.61 -21.20 11.89
C VAL A 200 -7.57 -21.83 12.82
N ILE A 201 -6.30 -21.85 12.42
CA ILE A 201 -5.22 -22.47 13.23
C ILE A 201 -5.07 -21.77 14.58
N ALA A 202 -5.07 -20.43 14.59
CA ALA A 202 -5.02 -19.64 15.83
C ALA A 202 -6.23 -19.92 16.73
N THR A 203 -7.43 -20.02 16.15
CA THR A 203 -8.66 -20.33 16.89
C THR A 203 -8.65 -21.75 17.44
N THR A 204 -8.17 -22.74 16.68
CA THR A 204 -8.08 -24.13 17.14
C THR A 204 -7.11 -24.26 18.32
N LEU A 205 -5.93 -23.64 18.25
CA LEU A 205 -5.01 -23.61 19.38
C LEU A 205 -5.66 -22.91 20.58
N THR A 206 -6.42 -21.85 20.30
CA THR A 206 -7.11 -21.11 21.34
C THR A 206 -8.16 -22.00 22.06
N VAL A 207 -9.05 -22.63 21.29
CA VAL A 207 -10.05 -23.51 21.88
C VAL A 207 -9.39 -24.67 22.64
N PHE A 208 -8.29 -25.21 22.12
CA PHE A 208 -7.56 -26.31 22.74
C PHE A 208 -6.99 -25.94 24.12
N GLY A 209 -6.24 -24.84 24.23
CA GLY A 209 -5.64 -24.50 25.53
C GLY A 209 -6.66 -23.97 26.56
N LEU A 210 -7.82 -23.44 26.13
CA LEU A 210 -8.92 -23.10 27.03
C LEU A 210 -9.56 -24.38 27.58
N ALA A 211 -9.69 -25.41 26.72
CA ALA A 211 -10.22 -26.70 27.10
C ALA A 211 -9.26 -27.51 28.00
N SER A 212 -7.94 -27.35 27.85
CA SER A 212 -6.95 -28.06 28.68
C SER A 212 -6.84 -27.50 30.11
N GLY A 213 -7.44 -26.33 30.40
CA GLY A 213 -7.44 -25.74 31.74
C GLY A 213 -6.06 -25.31 32.25
N GLU A 214 -5.04 -25.28 31.37
CA GLU A 214 -3.68 -24.93 31.73
C GLU A 214 -3.56 -23.43 32.04
N LYS A 215 -3.45 -23.10 33.33
CA LYS A 215 -3.21 -21.73 33.83
C LYS A 215 -1.88 -21.12 33.36
N THR A 216 -0.98 -21.94 32.83
CA THR A 216 0.40 -21.61 32.42
C THR A 216 0.46 -20.69 31.20
N TRP A 217 -0.60 -20.64 30.39
CA TRP A 217 -0.65 -19.83 29.19
C TRP A 217 -1.36 -18.51 29.48
N SER A 218 -0.62 -17.46 29.84
CA SER A 218 -1.19 -16.14 30.13
C SER A 218 -1.88 -15.56 28.89
N ILE A 219 -3.01 -14.86 29.06
CA ILE A 219 -3.82 -14.24 27.98
C ILE A 219 -2.98 -13.46 26.93
N PHE A 220 -1.81 -12.94 27.31
CA PHE A 220 -0.86 -12.31 26.40
C PHE A 220 -0.18 -13.27 25.42
N ALA A 221 0.16 -14.49 25.83
CA ALA A 221 0.63 -15.55 24.95
C ALA A 221 -0.44 -15.97 23.92
N TRP A 222 -1.71 -15.83 24.30
CA TRP A 222 -2.89 -16.16 23.50
C TRP A 222 -3.28 -15.10 22.48
N ALA A 223 -3.16 -13.82 22.85
CA ALA A 223 -3.55 -12.70 21.99
C ALA A 223 -2.47 -12.38 20.94
N TRP A 224 -1.20 -12.67 21.24
CA TRP A 224 -0.06 -12.37 20.36
C TRP A 224 -0.21 -12.87 18.91
N PRO A 225 -0.68 -14.11 18.64
CA PRO A 225 -0.91 -14.60 17.27
C PRO A 225 -1.99 -13.82 16.50
N PHE A 226 -2.89 -13.14 17.21
CA PHE A 226 -3.96 -12.35 16.59
C PHE A 226 -3.54 -10.92 16.28
N VAL A 227 -2.44 -10.41 16.85
CA VAL A 227 -1.93 -9.05 16.55
C VAL A 227 -1.56 -8.91 15.07
N PRO A 228 -0.81 -9.84 14.44
CA PRO A 228 -0.54 -9.79 13.00
C PRO A 228 -1.81 -9.88 12.15
N LEU A 229 -2.78 -10.70 12.56
CA LEU A 229 -4.07 -10.83 11.88
C LEU A 229 -4.87 -9.52 11.92
N ALA A 230 -4.93 -8.87 13.08
CA ALA A 230 -5.60 -7.57 13.23
C ALA A 230 -4.92 -6.48 12.39
N LEU A 231 -3.59 -6.45 12.36
CA LEU A 231 -2.82 -5.55 11.50
C LEU A 231 -3.07 -5.82 10.02
N LEU A 232 -3.11 -7.10 9.61
CA LEU A 232 -3.39 -7.51 8.24
C LEU A 232 -4.82 -7.17 7.80
N ALA A 233 -5.80 -7.43 8.66
CA ALA A 233 -7.19 -7.09 8.43
C ALA A 233 -7.37 -5.56 8.33
N GLY A 234 -6.74 -4.81 9.22
CA GLY A 234 -6.71 -3.35 9.20
C GLY A 234 -6.08 -2.80 7.92
N ALA A 235 -4.93 -3.34 7.51
CA ALA A 235 -4.25 -2.96 6.27
C ALA A 235 -5.12 -3.29 5.03
N ALA A 236 -5.72 -4.49 4.98
CA ALA A 236 -6.62 -4.89 3.90
C ALA A 236 -7.86 -3.99 3.83
N TYR A 237 -8.43 -3.62 4.97
CA TYR A 237 -9.56 -2.69 5.05
C TYR A 237 -9.20 -1.29 4.55
N VAL A 238 -8.05 -0.74 4.98
CA VAL A 238 -7.55 0.55 4.50
C VAL A 238 -7.29 0.53 2.99
N LEU A 239 -6.67 -0.54 2.47
CA LEU A 239 -6.45 -0.70 1.03
C LEU A 239 -7.77 -0.80 0.25
N ARG A 240 -8.79 -1.47 0.81
CA ARG A 240 -10.14 -1.50 0.23
C ARG A 240 -10.79 -0.12 0.22
N LEU A 241 -10.69 0.64 1.31
CA LEU A 241 -11.21 2.01 1.38
C LEU A 241 -10.54 2.93 0.35
N LEU A 242 -9.21 2.84 0.22
CA LEU A 242 -8.45 3.59 -0.78
C LEU A 242 -8.83 3.20 -2.21
N ASN A 243 -9.16 1.93 -2.45
CA ASN A 243 -9.65 1.48 -3.74
C ASN A 243 -11.07 2.00 -4.04
N ASN A 244 -11.98 1.94 -3.06
CA ASN A 244 -13.36 2.41 -3.24
C ASN A 244 -13.43 3.93 -3.48
N ARG A 245 -12.53 4.72 -2.88
CA ARG A 245 -12.40 6.15 -3.17
C ARG A 245 -11.98 6.46 -4.62
N ARG A 246 -11.48 5.48 -5.38
CA ARG A 246 -11.18 5.64 -6.82
C ARG A 246 -12.43 5.48 -7.70
N THR A 247 -13.42 4.70 -7.25
CA THR A 247 -14.61 4.34 -8.03
C THR A 247 -15.79 5.29 -7.86
N THR A 248 -15.77 6.15 -6.84
CA THR A 248 -16.67 7.30 -6.74
C THR A 248 -15.91 8.56 -7.14
N PRO A 249 -15.71 8.82 -8.44
CA PRO A 249 -15.43 10.18 -8.85
C PRO A 249 -16.60 11.01 -8.36
N HIS A 250 -16.32 12.04 -7.57
CA HIS A 250 -17.31 12.95 -7.02
C HIS A 250 -18.34 13.32 -8.10
N LEU A 251 -19.56 12.80 -7.97
CA LEU A 251 -20.79 13.28 -8.61
C LEU A 251 -21.23 14.63 -8.02
N LEU A 252 -20.27 15.43 -7.57
CA LEU A 252 -20.46 16.77 -7.03
C LEU A 252 -19.59 17.73 -7.83
N ALA A 253 -20.00 17.95 -9.07
CA ALA A 253 -19.78 19.15 -9.84
C ALA A 253 -20.96 19.31 -10.80
#